data_AF-A0A267M896-F1
#
_entry.id   AF-A0A267M896-F1
#
_cell.length_a   1.000
_cell.length_b   1.000
_cell.length_c   1.000
_cell.angle_alpha   90.00
_cell.angle_beta   90.00
_cell.angle_gamma   90.00
#
_symmetry.space_group_name_H-M   'P 1'
#
loop_
_entity.id
_entity.type
_entity.pdbx_description
1 polymer ?
#
loop_
_entity_poly.entity_id
_entity_poly.type
_entity_poly.pdbx_seq_one_letter_code
_entity_poly.pdbx_strand_id
1 'polypeptide(L)'
;MAEMSAFQINAKIEELQNKNLDPQVLVDTLESLELTRNEKLDGAAGLIDRSEMKIALAKRKAKEWSEVARVEENKKKRLNRYITEVIDGAGIKELVTSEHIFKPRDYKPSVVVDKLADLPKEYITYIEDVKADKKKLYEDLKAGTEINGAHLKANRGTTIK
;
A
#
# COMPACT_ATOMS: atom_id res chain seq x y z
N MET A 1 -20.20 9.44 42.75
CA MET A 1 -19.43 8.64 41.78
C MET A 1 -19.20 9.53 40.59
N ALA A 2 -17.96 9.92 40.30
CA ALA A 2 -17.68 10.85 39.20
C ALA A 2 -17.86 10.10 37.88
N GLU A 3 -18.94 10.40 37.15
CA GLU A 3 -19.07 10.01 35.75
C GLU A 3 -17.89 10.62 34.99
N MET A 4 -17.00 9.77 34.48
CA MET A 4 -15.96 10.23 33.58
C MET A 4 -16.64 10.70 32.29
N SER A 5 -16.45 11.97 31.94
CA SER A 5 -16.99 12.52 30.70
C SER A 5 -16.44 11.74 29.49
N ALA A 6 -17.24 11.57 28.43
CA ALA A 6 -16.83 11.02 27.13
C ALA A 6 -15.50 11.62 26.64
N PHE A 7 -15.22 12.88 27.01
CA PHE A 7 -13.96 13.56 26.73
C PHE A 7 -12.75 12.95 27.45
N GLN A 8 -12.90 12.55 28.72
CA GLN A 8 -11.83 11.91 29.51
C GLN A 8 -11.56 10.48 29.05
N ILE A 9 -12.61 9.77 28.61
CA ILE A 9 -12.50 8.44 28.00
C ILE A 9 -11.77 8.56 26.65
N ASN A 10 -12.16 9.53 25.82
CA ASN A 10 -11.47 9.82 24.56
C ASN A 10 -10.02 10.25 24.75
N ALA A 11 -9.71 11.02 25.80
CA ALA A 11 -8.34 11.44 26.13
C ALA A 11 -7.46 10.26 26.57
N LYS A 12 -7.97 9.35 27.41
CA LYS A 12 -7.26 8.11 27.80
C LYS A 12 -7.03 7.18 26.61
N ILE A 13 -8.05 7.05 25.75
CA ILE A 13 -7.97 6.27 24.53
C ILE A 13 -6.99 6.89 23.51
N GLU A 14 -6.91 8.22 23.44
CA GLU A 14 -5.94 8.95 22.60
C GLU A 14 -4.50 8.79 23.12
N GLU A 15 -4.31 8.74 24.44
CA GLU A 15 -3.04 8.34 25.07
C GLU A 15 -2.62 6.91 24.67
N LEU A 16 -3.59 6.01 24.52
CA LEU A 16 -3.36 4.63 24.07
C LEU A 16 -3.13 4.53 22.56
N GLN A 17 -3.73 5.39 21.72
CA GLN A 17 -3.46 5.38 20.27
C GLN A 17 -2.03 5.82 19.89
N ASN A 18 -1.34 6.57 20.75
CA ASN A 18 0.02 7.06 20.48
C ASN A 18 1.11 6.00 20.72
N LYS A 19 0.76 4.86 21.31
CA LYS A 19 1.62 3.67 21.32
C LYS A 19 0.99 2.70 20.33
N ASN A 20 1.76 2.08 19.44
CA ASN A 20 1.30 1.00 18.55
C ASN A 20 0.80 -0.20 19.39
N LEU A 21 -0.31 -0.04 20.08
CA LEU A 21 -0.91 -1.03 20.96
C LEU A 21 -1.65 -2.05 20.11
N ASP A 22 -1.52 -3.31 20.51
CA ASP A 22 -2.21 -4.43 19.88
C ASP A 22 -3.73 -4.18 19.93
N PRO A 23 -4.48 -4.46 18.84
CA PRO A 23 -5.94 -4.40 18.82
C PRO A 23 -6.61 -5.09 20.02
N GLN A 24 -6.05 -6.19 20.53
CA GLN A 24 -6.56 -6.87 21.72
C GLN A 24 -6.44 -6.02 22.98
N VAL A 25 -5.31 -5.34 23.19
CA VAL A 25 -5.11 -4.48 24.37
C VAL A 25 -6.06 -3.27 24.35
N LEU A 26 -6.39 -2.76 23.17
CA LEU A 26 -7.39 -1.70 23.01
C LEU A 26 -8.80 -2.19 23.39
N VAL A 27 -9.17 -3.39 22.96
CA VAL A 27 -10.46 -4.02 23.32
C VAL A 27 -10.53 -4.28 24.82
N ASP A 28 -9.50 -4.90 25.41
CA ASP A 28 -9.43 -5.20 26.84
C ASP A 28 -9.53 -3.92 27.69
N THR A 29 -8.91 -2.82 27.23
CA THR A 29 -8.99 -1.54 27.92
C THR A 29 -10.40 -0.96 27.85
N LEU A 30 -11.07 -1.02 26.70
CA LEU A 30 -12.46 -0.60 26.55
C LEU A 30 -13.40 -1.46 27.41
N GLU A 31 -13.14 -2.76 27.51
CA GLU A 31 -13.90 -3.67 28.37
C GLU A 31 -13.69 -3.38 29.86
N SER A 32 -12.47 -3.05 30.28
CA SER A 32 -12.13 -2.72 31.67
C SER A 32 -12.72 -1.41 32.20
N LEU A 33 -13.18 -0.52 31.32
CA LEU A 33 -13.82 0.73 31.73
C LEU A 33 -15.20 0.44 32.32
N GLU A 34 -15.53 1.04 33.48
CA GLU A 34 -16.87 0.99 34.07
C GLU A 34 -17.83 1.95 33.34
N LEU A 35 -18.10 1.65 32.07
CA LEU A 35 -19.01 2.40 31.20
C LEU A 35 -20.23 1.55 30.83
N THR A 36 -21.32 2.23 30.47
CA THR A 36 -22.46 1.53 29.89
C THR A 36 -22.10 0.93 28.54
N ARG A 37 -22.83 -0.12 28.14
CA ARG A 37 -22.61 -0.78 26.84
C ARG A 37 -22.67 0.20 25.66
N ASN A 38 -23.59 1.17 25.70
CA ASN A 38 -23.76 2.14 24.62
C ASN A 38 -22.56 3.10 24.52
N GLU A 39 -22.08 3.62 25.65
CA GLU A 39 -20.91 4.52 25.67
C GLU A 39 -19.63 3.83 25.19
N LYS A 40 -19.46 2.53 25.50
CA LYS A 40 -18.34 1.73 24.96
C LYS A 40 -18.42 1.59 23.43
N LEU A 41 -19.63 1.35 22.91
CA LEU A 41 -19.85 1.23 21.46
C LEU A 41 -19.62 2.57 20.74
N ASP A 42 -20.10 3.68 21.30
CA ASP A 42 -19.90 5.01 20.74
C ASP A 42 -18.41 5.41 20.78
N GLY A 43 -17.70 5.08 21.87
CA GLY A 43 -16.25 5.28 21.97
C GLY A 43 -15.47 4.45 20.95
N ALA A 44 -15.84 3.18 20.75
CA ALA A 44 -15.25 2.31 19.74
C ALA A 44 -15.51 2.81 18.31
N ALA A 45 -16.73 3.30 18.03
CA ALA A 45 -17.07 3.90 16.74
C ALA A 45 -16.21 5.15 16.47
N GLY A 46 -16.09 6.06 17.45
CA GLY A 46 -15.24 7.24 17.33
C GLY A 46 -13.75 6.93 17.16
N LEU A 47 -13.28 5.76 17.59
CA LEU A 47 -11.93 5.29 17.30
C LEU A 47 -11.76 4.80 15.87
N ILE A 48 -12.76 4.07 15.36
CA ILE A 48 -12.80 3.58 13.99
C ILE A 48 -12.81 4.77 13.03
N ASP A 49 -13.69 5.74 13.23
CA ASP A 49 -13.78 6.94 12.38
C ASP A 49 -12.45 7.71 12.31
N ARG A 50 -11.82 7.93 13.46
CA ARG A 50 -10.49 8.57 13.52
C ARG A 50 -9.43 7.76 12.77
N SER A 51 -9.49 6.44 12.87
CA SER A 51 -8.56 5.54 12.18
C SER A 51 -8.80 5.55 10.68
N GLU A 52 -10.04 5.54 10.22
CA GLU A 52 -10.40 5.65 8.81
C GLU A 52 -9.92 6.98 8.20
N MET A 53 -10.09 8.09 8.91
CA MET A 53 -9.57 9.39 8.47
C MET A 53 -8.04 9.38 8.35
N LYS A 54 -7.32 8.82 9.34
CA LYS A 54 -5.86 8.67 9.29
C LYS A 54 -5.41 7.78 8.12
N ILE A 55 -6.09 6.65 7.91
CA ILE A 55 -5.81 5.72 6.80
C ILE A 55 -6.02 6.41 5.45
N ALA A 56 -7.14 7.12 5.27
CA ALA A 56 -7.44 7.85 4.04
C ALA A 56 -6.38 8.93 3.75
N LEU A 57 -6.01 9.71 4.76
CA LEU A 57 -4.95 10.72 4.64
C LEU A 57 -3.60 10.10 4.29
N ALA A 58 -3.22 9.02 4.97
CA ALA A 58 -1.97 8.30 4.72
C ALA A 58 -1.90 7.75 3.30
N LYS A 59 -2.97 7.11 2.81
CA LYS A 59 -3.06 6.60 1.44
C LYS A 59 -2.97 7.72 0.41
N ARG A 60 -3.63 8.86 0.65
CA ARG A 60 -3.55 10.04 -0.23
C ARG A 60 -2.11 10.56 -0.30
N LYS A 61 -1.48 10.79 0.85
CA LYS A 61 -0.08 11.24 0.92
C LYS A 61 0.89 10.26 0.28
N ALA A 62 0.72 8.95 0.49
CA ALA A 62 1.56 7.94 -0.14
C ALA A 62 1.49 8.02 -1.68
N LYS A 63 0.29 8.24 -2.23
CA LYS A 63 0.11 8.44 -3.68
C LYS A 63 0.78 9.73 -4.16
N GLU A 64 0.59 10.84 -3.45
CA GLU A 64 1.25 12.13 -3.76
C GLU A 64 2.78 11.99 -3.75
N TRP A 65 3.35 11.36 -2.71
CA TRP A 65 4.79 11.14 -2.60
C TRP A 65 5.33 10.17 -3.66
N SER A 66 4.54 9.18 -4.06
CA SER A 66 4.90 8.30 -5.17
C SER A 66 4.99 9.05 -6.50
N GLU A 67 4.06 9.98 -6.76
CA GLU A 67 4.11 10.88 -7.92
C GLU A 67 5.35 11.78 -7.88
N VAL A 68 5.64 12.39 -6.72
CA VAL A 68 6.83 13.24 -6.52
C VAL A 68 8.11 12.44 -6.77
N ALA A 69 8.22 11.24 -6.19
CA ALA A 69 9.37 10.36 -6.38
C ALA A 69 9.56 10.01 -7.87
N ARG A 70 8.47 9.71 -8.59
CA ARG A 70 8.49 9.42 -10.02
C ARG A 70 9.00 10.63 -10.83
N VAL A 71 8.56 11.84 -10.49
CA VAL A 71 9.01 13.08 -11.17
C VAL A 71 10.52 13.29 -10.95
N GLU A 72 10.99 13.19 -9.72
CA GLU A 72 12.41 13.35 -9.38
C GLU A 72 13.29 12.25 -9.99
N GLU A 73 12.80 11.01 -10.04
CA GLU A 73 13.51 9.91 -10.70
C GLU A 73 13.65 10.17 -12.21
N ASN A 74 12.60 10.67 -12.86
CA ASN A 74 12.65 11.04 -14.27
C ASN A 74 13.59 12.23 -14.53
N LYS A 75 13.58 13.23 -13.65
CA LYS A 75 14.50 14.37 -13.71
C LYS A 75 15.95 13.91 -13.58
N LYS A 76 16.24 13.07 -12.58
CA LYS A 76 17.56 12.44 -12.39
C LYS A 76 17.99 11.67 -13.65
N LYS A 77 17.12 10.83 -14.22
CA LYS A 77 17.41 10.05 -15.45
C LYS A 77 17.76 10.97 -16.62
N ARG A 78 17.00 12.06 -16.82
CA ARG A 78 17.26 13.05 -17.88
C ARG A 78 18.60 13.76 -17.70
N LEU A 79 18.90 14.21 -16.49
CA LEU A 79 20.18 14.87 -16.19
C LEU A 79 21.36 13.92 -16.36
N ASN A 80 21.25 12.68 -15.89
CA ASN A 80 22.30 11.69 -16.05
C ASN A 80 22.55 11.34 -17.53
N ARG A 81 21.49 11.23 -18.33
CA ARG A 81 21.60 11.05 -19.78
C ARG A 81 22.30 12.23 -20.44
N TYR A 82 21.93 13.46 -20.09
CA TYR A 82 22.60 14.66 -20.59
C TYR A 82 24.10 14.67 -20.27
N ILE A 83 24.47 14.36 -19.02
CA ILE A 83 25.89 14.26 -18.62
C ILE A 83 26.62 13.20 -19.47
N THR A 84 25.98 12.06 -19.70
CA THR A 84 26.54 10.96 -20.51
C THR A 84 26.72 11.41 -21.96
N GLU A 85 25.69 12.01 -22.58
CA GLU A 85 25.72 12.53 -23.96
C GLU A 85 26.83 13.58 -24.15
N VAL A 86 27.04 14.46 -23.17
CA VAL A 86 28.12 15.48 -23.21
C VAL A 86 29.50 14.82 -23.17
N ILE A 87 29.70 13.83 -22.31
CA ILE A 87 31.00 13.14 -22.17
C ILE A 87 31.29 12.29 -23.41
N ASP A 88 30.30 11.54 -23.88
CA ASP A 88 30.42 10.70 -25.08
C ASP A 88 30.64 11.55 -26.34
N GLY A 89 29.93 12.67 -26.46
CA GLY A 89 30.11 13.63 -27.56
C GLY A 89 31.49 14.30 -27.57
N ALA A 90 32.11 14.47 -26.39
CA ALA A 90 33.49 14.95 -26.26
C ALA A 90 34.55 13.85 -26.50
N GLY A 91 34.14 12.58 -26.57
CA GLY A 91 35.05 11.43 -26.77
C GLY A 91 36.00 11.16 -25.59
N ILE A 92 35.71 11.72 -24.41
CA ILE A 92 36.54 11.56 -23.21
C ILE A 92 35.98 10.45 -22.32
N LYS A 93 36.85 9.64 -21.72
CA LYS A 93 36.44 8.51 -20.86
C LYS A 93 36.11 8.92 -19.43
N GLU A 94 36.59 10.09 -19.02
CA GLU A 94 36.48 10.59 -17.66
C GLU A 94 36.57 12.12 -17.68
N LEU A 95 35.67 12.77 -16.95
CA LEU A 95 35.65 14.22 -16.77
C LEU A 95 35.76 14.53 -15.28
N VAL A 96 36.86 15.14 -14.85
CA VAL A 96 37.07 15.59 -13.48
C VAL A 96 36.82 17.09 -13.40
N THR A 97 35.94 17.49 -12.49
CA THR A 97 35.68 18.89 -12.14
C THR A 97 36.20 19.18 -10.73
N SER A 98 36.13 20.43 -10.28
CA SER A 98 36.55 20.79 -8.92
C SER A 98 35.78 20.04 -7.82
N GLU A 99 34.53 19.70 -8.07
CA GLU A 99 33.63 19.11 -7.07
C GLU A 99 33.26 17.64 -7.36
N HIS A 100 33.36 17.18 -8.61
CA HIS A 100 32.83 15.88 -9.03
C HIS A 100 33.67 15.19 -10.12
N ILE A 101 33.64 13.86 -10.11
CA ILE A 101 34.22 13.00 -11.16
C ILE A 101 33.08 12.33 -11.91
N PHE A 102 33.05 12.50 -13.23
CA PHE A 102 32.08 11.87 -14.12
C PHE A 102 32.77 10.81 -14.96
N LYS A 103 32.30 9.57 -14.82
CA LYS A 103 32.81 8.42 -15.57
C LYS A 103 31.63 7.63 -16.13
N PRO A 104 31.31 7.80 -17.42
CA PRO A 104 30.34 6.94 -18.08
C PRO A 104 30.75 5.48 -17.93
N ARG A 105 29.77 4.60 -17.77
CA ARG A 105 29.98 3.18 -17.67
C ARG A 105 29.09 2.48 -18.66
N ASP A 106 29.69 1.56 -19.41
CA ASP A 106 28.95 0.65 -20.26
C ASP A 106 28.19 -0.34 -19.38
N TYR A 107 26.87 -0.27 -19.43
CA TYR A 107 26.00 -1.30 -18.88
C TYR A 107 25.69 -2.32 -19.98
N LYS A 108 25.27 -3.52 -19.57
CA LYS A 108 24.79 -4.53 -20.53
C LYS A 108 23.68 -3.88 -21.40
N PRO A 109 23.74 -4.01 -22.74
CA PRO A 109 22.70 -3.49 -23.61
C PRO A 109 21.33 -4.02 -23.18
N SER A 110 20.35 -3.12 -23.11
CA SER A 110 18.97 -3.50 -22.85
C SER A 110 18.41 -4.17 -24.10
N VAL A 111 17.78 -5.34 -23.94
CA VAL A 111 17.02 -5.96 -25.01
C VAL A 111 15.70 -5.20 -25.12
N VAL A 112 15.48 -4.54 -26.26
CA VAL A 112 14.20 -3.90 -26.59
C VAL A 112 13.46 -4.85 -27.53
N VAL A 113 12.26 -5.27 -27.15
CA VAL A 113 11.39 -6.09 -28.00
C VAL A 113 10.40 -5.15 -28.67
N ASP A 114 10.60 -4.87 -29.96
CA ASP A 114 9.70 -3.99 -30.71
C ASP A 114 8.34 -4.66 -30.96
N LYS A 115 8.35 -5.95 -31.35
CA LYS A 115 7.16 -6.74 -31.63
C LYS A 115 7.34 -8.18 -31.14
N LEU A 116 6.48 -8.62 -30.23
CA LEU A 116 6.51 -10.01 -29.75
C LEU A 116 6.20 -11.03 -30.85
N ALA A 117 5.42 -10.65 -31.87
CA ALA A 117 5.04 -11.54 -32.98
C ALA A 117 6.23 -11.92 -33.89
N ASP A 118 7.26 -11.07 -33.92
CA ASP A 118 8.45 -11.30 -34.74
C ASP A 118 9.51 -12.12 -33.99
N LEU A 119 9.30 -12.38 -32.69
CA LEU A 119 10.20 -13.20 -31.90
C LEU A 119 10.00 -14.69 -32.21
N PRO A 120 11.10 -15.45 -32.33
CA PRO A 120 11.03 -16.91 -32.30
C PRO A 120 10.31 -17.40 -31.04
N LYS A 121 9.57 -18.51 -31.16
CA LYS A 121 8.83 -19.14 -30.06
C LYS A 121 9.71 -19.45 -28.84
N GLU A 122 11.02 -19.63 -29.03
CA GLU A 122 11.99 -19.88 -27.97
C GLU A 122 12.16 -18.72 -26.99
N TYR A 123 11.81 -17.49 -27.39
CA TYR A 123 11.88 -16.28 -26.56
C TYR A 123 10.52 -15.84 -26.01
N ILE A 124 9.44 -16.58 -26.31
CA ILE A 124 8.07 -16.23 -25.91
C ILE A 124 7.60 -17.21 -24.84
N THR A 125 7.40 -16.71 -23.62
CA THR A 125 6.75 -17.47 -22.55
C THR A 125 5.27 -17.11 -22.48
N TYR A 126 4.41 -18.09 -22.71
CA TYR A 126 2.97 -17.96 -22.49
C TYR A 126 2.67 -18.18 -21.00
N ILE A 127 2.12 -17.16 -20.34
CA ILE A 127 1.68 -17.26 -18.95
C ILE A 127 0.16 -17.42 -18.97
N GLU A 128 -0.33 -18.62 -18.70
CA GLU A 128 -1.75 -18.89 -18.49
C GLU A 128 -2.09 -18.66 -17.00
N ASP A 129 -2.82 -17.58 -16.71
CA ASP A 129 -3.20 -17.23 -15.34
C ASP A 129 -4.50 -17.97 -14.96
N VAL A 130 -4.35 -19.14 -14.33
CA VAL A 130 -5.48 -19.95 -13.86
C VAL A 130 -6.06 -19.32 -12.61
N LYS A 131 -7.14 -18.54 -12.79
CA LYS A 131 -7.90 -17.89 -11.71
C LYS A 131 -9.26 -18.55 -11.53
N ALA A 132 -9.58 -18.87 -10.28
CA ALA A 132 -10.92 -19.27 -9.89
C ALA A 132 -11.89 -18.09 -10.05
N ASP A 133 -13.01 -18.30 -10.73
CA ASP A 133 -14.10 -17.33 -10.81
C ASP A 133 -14.88 -17.31 -9.49
N LYS A 134 -14.39 -16.49 -8.55
CA LYS A 134 -14.97 -16.36 -7.21
C LYS A 134 -16.42 -15.89 -7.21
N LYS A 135 -16.89 -15.20 -8.28
CA LYS A 135 -18.29 -14.75 -8.37
C LYS A 135 -19.21 -15.92 -8.65
N LYS A 136 -18.89 -16.72 -9.67
CA LYS A 136 -19.64 -17.95 -9.97
C LYS A 136 -19.59 -18.93 -8.80
N LEU A 137 -18.41 -19.13 -8.21
CA LEU A 137 -18.28 -19.96 -7.01
C LEU A 137 -19.18 -19.47 -5.87
N TYR A 138 -19.28 -18.16 -5.64
CA TYR A 138 -20.17 -17.62 -4.61
C TYR A 138 -21.65 -17.85 -4.93
N GLU A 139 -22.07 -17.63 -6.18
CA GLU A 139 -23.45 -17.85 -6.63
C GLU A 139 -23.84 -19.33 -6.51
N ASP A 140 -23.00 -20.23 -6.99
CA ASP A 140 -23.24 -21.68 -6.98
C ASP A 140 -23.21 -22.26 -5.56
N LEU A 141 -22.24 -21.88 -4.72
CA LEU A 141 -22.19 -22.28 -3.31
C LEU A 141 -23.37 -21.73 -2.51
N LYS A 142 -23.86 -20.52 -2.84
CA LYS A 142 -25.04 -19.93 -2.19
C LYS A 142 -26.35 -20.59 -2.66
N ALA A 143 -26.39 -21.09 -3.90
CA ALA A 143 -27.50 -21.87 -4.44
C ALA A 143 -27.54 -23.31 -3.88
N GLY A 144 -26.55 -23.71 -3.07
CA GLY A 144 -26.48 -25.04 -2.43
C GLY A 144 -25.71 -26.08 -3.23
N THR A 145 -24.98 -25.67 -4.28
CA THR A 145 -24.10 -26.57 -5.03
C THR A 145 -22.82 -26.79 -4.25
N GLU A 146 -22.51 -28.04 -3.89
CA GLU A 146 -21.21 -28.37 -3.29
C GLU A 146 -20.11 -28.37 -4.35
N ILE A 147 -19.12 -27.48 -4.17
CA ILE A 147 -17.96 -27.39 -5.05
C ILE A 147 -16.72 -27.83 -4.27
N ASN A 148 -16.15 -28.97 -4.67
CA ASN A 148 -14.90 -29.46 -4.08
C ASN A 148 -13.80 -28.40 -4.24
N GLY A 149 -13.28 -27.90 -3.11
CA GLY A 149 -12.23 -26.87 -3.08
C GLY A 149 -12.71 -25.44 -2.79
N ALA A 150 -14.03 -25.19 -2.61
CA ALA A 150 -14.55 -23.88 -2.25
C ALA A 150 -15.63 -23.98 -1.15
N HIS A 151 -15.59 -23.09 -0.15
CA HIS A 151 -16.60 -23.03 0.92
C HIS A 151 -16.93 -21.58 1.28
N LEU A 152 -18.16 -21.35 1.73
CA LEU A 152 -18.58 -20.05 2.26
C LEU A 152 -18.24 -19.98 3.75
N LYS A 153 -17.39 -19.03 4.14
CA LYS A 153 -17.14 -18.69 5.54
C LYS A 153 -18.02 -17.51 5.93
N ALA A 154 -18.73 -17.63 7.06
CA ALA A 154 -19.49 -16.52 7.62
C ALA A 154 -18.54 -15.34 7.94
N ASN A 155 -18.77 -14.21 7.30
CA ASN A 155 -18.10 -12.95 7.57
C ASN A 155 -19.17 -11.92 7.94
N ARG A 156 -19.14 -11.46 9.20
CA ARG A 156 -20.06 -10.45 9.73
C ARG A 156 -19.23 -9.32 10.31
N GLY A 157 -19.59 -8.09 9.95
CA GLY A 157 -19.07 -6.87 10.54
C GLY A 157 -20.22 -5.91 10.82
N THR A 158 -20.02 -5.00 11.77
CA THR A 158 -20.98 -3.94 12.09
C THR A 158 -20.70 -2.74 11.18
N THR A 159 -21.71 -2.25 10.46
CA THR A 159 -21.62 -0.98 9.73
C THR A 159 -21.98 0.16 10.67
N ILE A 160 -21.06 1.10 10.86
CA ILE A 160 -21.28 2.36 11.56
C ILE A 160 -21.84 3.34 10.51
N LYS A 161 -22.95 4.03 10.81
CA LYS A 161 -23.62 5.00 9.92
C LYS A 161 -23.74 6.35 10.59
#